data_AF-A0A260PSY8-F1
#
_entry.id   AF-A0A260PSY8-F1
#
_cell.length_a   1.000
_cell.length_b   1.000
_cell.length_c   1.000
_cell.angle_alpha   90.00
_cell.angle_beta   90.00
_cell.angle_gamma   90.00
#
_symmetry.space_group_name_H-M   'P 1'
#
loop_
_entity.id
_entity.type
_entity.pdbx_description
1 polymer ?
#
loop_
_entity_poly.entity_id
_entity_poly.type
_entity_poly.pdbx_seq_one_letter_code
_entity_poly.pdbx_strand_id
1 'polypeptide(L)'
;MSLSTSPDQRDAREENSARASITRPVFWIGTVVTGALFLWGAWERRWIADDGLIVLRTVRNLLAGNGPVFNAGERVETNTSTIWTYLVYAGSWLSEGRLEYVVLTIALVLSTAAVVLAMMGTFALRGRTASRTLFLPAGVLVYIAVPPARDFATSGLETCLVIFWLAMLWVLMVRWGQRRSGGVELLLLAFFAGLGPLVRPELSIVAVLALAMIFLAPQSWLSRLRVFAFAGAVPVLYQIWRMGYYGLPYPNTAVSKDAGGAKWSQGFEYLSNLVGPYLLWLPLLLLVVGAALSASRVRLSLPRTVGGWLAALRTPTAVVVFVLISGLLLALYAIRVGGDFMHGRTLLPALFTLLLPISVLPVALPKRWSADRAAAVFVADLFVWGGIVVWAVVAANTTGMPQGSIVGRSGIVDERAFYSLNTGHAHPILASDYLDYPRMRGMVEAIEDTPDGGLLLPSAQFTYWDVVPPPLPIPEGGFGHTVFFLNLGMTSMNVGLDVRVIDQMGLAYPLASHTERLENGRIGHDKNLYPDWVVADLGLVAVHPYLPWYMDEDWVTEAQVALTCPDTQELLTSYRAPLTKDLFVRNFKRSLFYAGYRFDRVPKYEIQRCDLPAPILKADN
;
A
#
# COMPACT_ATOMS: atom_id res chain seq x y z
N MET A 1 -71.74 -3.26 10.50
CA MET A 1 -70.71 -2.62 11.35
C MET A 1 -69.65 -2.02 10.44
N SER A 2 -69.70 -0.70 10.24
CA SER A 2 -68.73 0.05 9.44
C SER A 2 -67.54 0.42 10.33
N LEU A 3 -66.35 -0.13 10.04
CA LEU A 3 -65.10 0.24 10.69
C LEU A 3 -64.67 1.62 10.18
N SER A 4 -65.12 2.67 10.87
CA SER A 4 -64.60 4.03 10.72
C SER A 4 -63.13 4.04 11.12
N THR A 5 -62.23 4.06 10.13
CA THR A 5 -60.83 4.45 10.36
C THR A 5 -60.82 5.95 10.66
N SER A 6 -60.56 6.31 11.91
CA SER A 6 -60.36 7.69 12.36
C SER A 6 -59.42 8.47 11.42
N PRO A 7 -59.70 9.76 11.09
CA PRO A 7 -58.82 10.62 10.29
C PRO A 7 -57.36 10.62 10.78
N ASP A 8 -57.17 10.57 12.10
CA ASP A 8 -55.87 10.55 12.79
C ASP A 8 -54.97 9.36 12.38
N GLN A 9 -55.58 8.22 12.02
CA GLN A 9 -54.81 7.04 11.58
C GLN A 9 -54.44 7.10 10.10
N ARG A 10 -55.16 7.87 9.27
CA ARG A 10 -54.81 8.09 7.86
C ARG A 10 -53.69 9.11 7.74
N ASP A 11 -53.78 10.23 8.45
CA ASP A 11 -52.73 11.26 8.48
C ASP A 11 -51.41 10.71 9.04
N ALA A 12 -51.46 9.90 10.10
CA ALA A 12 -50.27 9.25 10.64
C ALA A 12 -49.66 8.21 9.68
N ARG A 13 -50.46 7.56 8.81
CA ARG A 13 -49.96 6.63 7.77
C ARG A 13 -49.36 7.38 6.58
N GLU A 14 -49.96 8.48 6.16
CA GLU A 14 -49.45 9.32 5.07
C GLU A 14 -48.16 10.06 5.48
N GLU A 15 -48.07 10.61 6.70
CA GLU A 15 -46.83 11.18 7.24
C GLU A 15 -45.70 10.14 7.38
N ASN A 16 -46.04 8.91 7.78
CA ASN A 16 -45.07 7.81 7.87
C ASN A 16 -44.55 7.37 6.50
N SER A 17 -45.42 7.38 5.48
CA SER A 17 -45.07 7.08 4.09
C SER A 17 -44.17 8.18 3.49
N ALA A 18 -44.55 9.44 3.65
CA ALA A 18 -43.79 10.60 3.16
C ALA A 18 -42.41 10.74 3.81
N ARG A 19 -42.26 10.43 5.11
CA ARG A 19 -40.96 10.49 5.81
C ARG A 19 -40.10 9.23 5.64
N ALA A 20 -40.68 8.06 5.36
CA ALA A 20 -39.91 6.91 4.86
C ALA A 20 -39.37 7.19 3.44
N SER A 21 -40.02 8.07 2.68
CA SER A 21 -39.57 8.51 1.35
C SER A 21 -38.25 9.29 1.37
N ILE A 22 -37.95 10.09 2.42
CA ILE A 22 -36.76 10.96 2.43
C ILE A 22 -35.43 10.28 2.82
N THR A 23 -35.47 9.13 3.51
CA THR A 23 -34.26 8.44 4.00
C THR A 23 -33.32 8.04 2.87
N ARG A 24 -33.84 7.43 1.80
CA ARG A 24 -33.05 6.95 0.67
C ARG A 24 -32.48 8.11 -0.18
N PRO A 25 -33.27 9.13 -0.57
CA PRO A 25 -32.75 10.32 -1.23
C PRO A 25 -31.62 11.00 -0.44
N VAL A 26 -31.81 11.25 0.86
CA VAL A 26 -30.77 11.89 1.70
C VAL A 26 -29.49 11.08 1.73
N PHE A 27 -29.60 9.75 1.90
CA PHE A 27 -28.43 8.87 1.86
C PHE A 27 -27.70 8.93 0.50
N TRP A 28 -28.42 8.84 -0.62
CA TRP A 28 -27.81 8.85 -1.94
C TRP A 28 -27.23 10.21 -2.31
N ILE A 29 -27.91 11.31 -1.96
CA ILE A 29 -27.37 12.67 -2.11
C ILE A 29 -26.08 12.81 -1.30
N GLY A 30 -26.10 12.42 -0.02
CA GLY A 30 -24.90 12.42 0.82
C GLY A 30 -23.77 11.58 0.23
N THR A 31 -24.08 10.41 -0.32
CA THR A 31 -23.10 9.50 -0.96
C THR A 31 -22.48 10.11 -2.21
N VAL A 32 -23.30 10.69 -3.09
CA VAL A 32 -22.82 11.36 -4.31
C VAL A 32 -21.98 12.57 -3.96
N VAL A 33 -22.41 13.41 -3.01
CA VAL A 33 -21.66 14.60 -2.57
C VAL A 33 -20.34 14.19 -1.93
N THR A 34 -20.31 13.23 -1.01
CA THR A 34 -19.06 12.77 -0.39
C THR A 34 -18.11 12.13 -1.40
N GLY A 35 -18.63 11.33 -2.34
CA GLY A 35 -17.84 10.76 -3.43
C GLY A 35 -17.24 11.85 -4.33
N ALA A 36 -18.03 12.85 -4.70
CA ALA A 36 -17.57 13.99 -5.52
C ALA A 36 -16.52 14.84 -4.78
N LEU A 37 -16.71 15.09 -3.48
CA LEU A 37 -15.73 15.82 -2.65
C LEU A 37 -14.40 15.07 -2.55
N PHE A 38 -14.43 13.73 -2.42
CA PHE A 38 -13.20 12.96 -2.39
C PHE A 38 -12.51 12.92 -3.76
N LEU A 39 -13.28 12.74 -4.84
CA LEU A 39 -12.76 12.80 -6.21
C LEU A 39 -12.10 14.16 -6.48
N TRP A 40 -12.77 15.25 -6.11
CA TRP A 40 -12.25 16.61 -6.22
C TRP A 40 -10.96 16.79 -5.41
N GLY A 41 -10.98 16.38 -4.13
CA GLY A 41 -9.82 16.48 -3.26
C GLY A 41 -8.62 15.64 -3.73
N ALA A 42 -8.86 14.47 -4.32
CA ALA A 42 -7.83 13.63 -4.93
C ALA A 42 -7.29 14.24 -6.23
N TRP A 43 -8.14 14.87 -7.05
CA TRP A 43 -7.76 15.53 -8.29
C TRP A 43 -6.93 16.80 -8.05
N GLU A 44 -7.36 17.64 -7.10
CA GLU A 44 -6.62 18.83 -6.64
C GLU A 44 -5.29 18.48 -5.96
N ARG A 45 -5.08 17.21 -5.59
CA ARG A 45 -3.83 16.75 -4.96
C ARG A 45 -3.15 15.67 -5.78
N ARG A 46 -3.49 15.55 -7.07
CA ARG A 46 -2.92 14.51 -7.94
C ARG A 46 -1.41 14.62 -8.06
N TRP A 47 -0.76 13.47 -8.05
CA TRP A 47 0.68 13.26 -8.21
C TRP A 47 0.94 11.75 -8.37
N ILE A 48 2.10 11.35 -8.87
CA ILE A 48 2.57 9.96 -8.81
C ILE A 48 3.87 9.94 -8.03
N ALA A 49 3.94 9.17 -6.94
CA ALA A 49 5.16 9.04 -6.16
C ALA A 49 6.29 8.40 -6.96
N ASP A 50 7.53 8.66 -6.56
CA ASP A 50 8.70 7.93 -7.05
C ASP A 50 8.50 6.41 -6.91
N ASP A 51 8.09 5.93 -5.73
CA ASP A 51 7.71 4.52 -5.52
C ASP A 51 6.58 4.04 -6.47
N GLY A 52 5.66 4.93 -6.86
CA GLY A 52 4.59 4.62 -7.81
C GLY A 52 5.11 4.38 -9.23
N LEU A 53 6.16 5.10 -9.64
CA LEU A 53 6.82 4.94 -10.94
C LEU A 53 7.56 3.60 -11.06
N ILE A 54 8.00 2.99 -9.94
CA ILE A 54 8.62 1.65 -9.93
C ILE A 54 7.69 0.59 -10.51
N VAL A 55 6.39 0.66 -10.16
CA VAL A 55 5.38 -0.25 -10.71
C VAL A 55 5.28 -0.07 -12.22
N LEU A 56 5.37 1.17 -12.72
CA LEU A 56 5.24 1.46 -14.14
C LEU A 56 6.43 0.94 -14.94
N ARG A 57 7.64 0.99 -14.37
CA ARG A 57 8.82 0.35 -14.97
C ARG A 57 8.62 -1.15 -15.14
N THR A 58 8.06 -1.82 -14.14
CA THR A 58 7.72 -3.25 -14.23
C THR A 58 6.67 -3.51 -15.31
N VAL A 59 5.66 -2.65 -15.42
CA VAL A 59 4.62 -2.75 -16.44
C VAL A 59 5.19 -2.53 -17.85
N ARG A 60 6.13 -1.59 -18.04
CA ARG A 60 6.84 -1.42 -19.32
C ARG A 60 7.58 -2.70 -19.73
N ASN A 61 8.28 -3.36 -18.79
CA ASN A 61 8.93 -4.64 -19.06
C ASN A 61 7.94 -5.76 -19.41
N LEU A 62 6.79 -5.83 -18.71
CA LEU A 62 5.74 -6.78 -19.04
C LEU A 62 5.19 -6.58 -20.45
N LEU A 63 4.87 -5.33 -20.81
CA LEU A 63 4.37 -4.97 -22.14
C LEU A 63 5.42 -5.23 -23.24
N ALA A 64 6.71 -5.09 -22.94
CA ALA A 64 7.81 -5.39 -23.84
C ALA A 64 8.16 -6.89 -23.94
N GLY A 65 7.54 -7.76 -23.12
CA GLY A 65 7.81 -9.20 -23.13
C GLY A 65 9.00 -9.65 -22.27
N ASN A 66 9.61 -8.76 -21.49
CA ASN A 66 10.71 -9.08 -20.57
C ASN A 66 10.25 -9.81 -19.30
N GLY A 67 8.93 -9.91 -19.09
CA GLY A 67 8.31 -10.51 -17.91
C GLY A 67 8.07 -9.51 -16.76
N PRO A 68 7.53 -9.96 -15.63
CA PRO A 68 7.20 -9.13 -14.46
C PRO A 68 8.46 -8.79 -13.65
N VAL A 69 9.36 -8.02 -14.26
CA VAL A 69 10.67 -7.64 -13.71
C VAL A 69 10.89 -6.13 -13.82
N PHE A 70 11.72 -5.59 -12.94
CA PHE A 70 12.08 -4.17 -12.97
C PHE A 70 13.25 -3.88 -13.93
N ASN A 71 14.28 -4.72 -13.91
CA ASN A 71 15.36 -4.76 -14.89
C ASN A 71 15.19 -5.98 -15.79
N ALA A 72 15.33 -5.82 -17.10
CA ALA A 72 15.30 -6.94 -18.03
C ALA A 72 16.43 -7.94 -17.68
N GLY A 73 16.10 -9.23 -17.71
CA GLY A 73 17.04 -10.31 -17.37
C GLY A 73 17.19 -10.61 -15.88
N GLU A 74 16.76 -9.73 -14.97
CA GLU A 74 16.83 -9.94 -13.52
C GLU A 74 15.45 -10.26 -12.93
N ARG A 75 15.24 -11.49 -12.46
CA ARG A 75 13.96 -11.90 -11.86
C ARG A 75 13.84 -11.42 -10.42
N VAL A 76 13.53 -10.14 -10.25
CA VAL A 76 13.36 -9.47 -8.95
C VAL A 76 11.94 -8.91 -8.85
N GLU A 77 11.20 -9.29 -7.80
CA GLU A 77 9.86 -8.76 -7.51
C GLU A 77 10.00 -7.46 -6.70
N THR A 78 10.18 -6.34 -7.39
CA THR A 78 10.31 -5.00 -6.79
C THR A 78 8.98 -4.41 -6.32
N ASN A 79 7.86 -4.99 -6.75
CA ASN A 79 6.52 -4.50 -6.43
C ASN A 79 5.93 -5.28 -5.27
N THR A 80 5.49 -4.57 -4.22
CA THR A 80 4.84 -5.20 -3.06
C THR A 80 3.43 -5.71 -3.38
N SER A 81 2.71 -5.03 -4.27
CA SER A 81 1.32 -5.35 -4.62
C SER A 81 1.21 -6.04 -5.98
N THR A 82 0.92 -7.35 -5.93
CA THR A 82 0.75 -8.18 -7.13
C THR A 82 -0.46 -7.73 -7.94
N ILE A 83 -1.63 -7.63 -7.31
CA ILE A 83 -2.86 -7.28 -8.04
C ILE A 83 -2.78 -5.87 -8.61
N TRP A 84 -2.18 -4.91 -7.90
CA TRP A 84 -2.00 -3.56 -8.42
C TRP A 84 -1.16 -3.54 -9.70
N THR A 85 -0.02 -4.24 -9.71
CA THR A 85 0.84 -4.35 -10.89
C THR A 85 0.09 -4.89 -12.10
N TYR A 86 -0.64 -6.00 -11.93
CA TYR A 86 -1.38 -6.63 -13.04
C TYR A 86 -2.63 -5.84 -13.45
N LEU A 87 -3.24 -5.09 -12.53
CA LEU A 87 -4.36 -4.20 -12.85
C LEU A 87 -3.88 -3.03 -13.71
N VAL A 88 -2.74 -2.42 -13.38
CA VAL A 88 -2.12 -1.38 -14.20
C VAL A 88 -1.73 -1.94 -15.55
N TYR A 89 -1.04 -3.10 -15.60
CA TYR A 89 -0.72 -3.79 -16.85
C TYR A 89 -1.95 -4.02 -17.74
N ALA A 90 -3.03 -4.59 -17.19
CA ALA A 90 -4.24 -4.85 -17.95
C ALA A 90 -4.90 -3.55 -18.45
N GLY A 91 -4.97 -2.52 -17.61
CA GLY A 91 -5.49 -1.21 -18.00
C GLY A 91 -4.68 -0.57 -19.12
N SER A 92 -3.36 -0.67 -19.06
CA SER A 92 -2.44 -0.12 -20.05
C SER A 92 -2.48 -0.90 -21.36
N TRP A 93 -2.54 -2.22 -21.29
CA TRP A 93 -2.70 -3.08 -22.46
C TRP A 93 -4.04 -2.85 -23.18
N LEU A 94 -5.15 -2.67 -22.43
CA LEU A 94 -6.47 -2.46 -23.02
C LEU A 94 -6.69 -1.05 -23.58
N SER A 95 -6.10 -0.03 -22.94
CA SER A 95 -6.31 1.36 -23.33
C SER A 95 -5.29 1.89 -24.33
N GLU A 96 -4.12 1.24 -24.41
CA GLU A 96 -2.93 1.73 -25.13
C GLU A 96 -2.53 3.17 -24.72
N GLY A 97 -3.04 3.64 -23.58
CA GLY A 97 -2.80 4.97 -23.06
C GLY A 97 -1.46 5.07 -22.35
N ARG A 98 -0.97 6.31 -22.21
CA ARG A 98 0.21 6.59 -21.39
C ARG A 98 0.02 6.08 -19.96
N LEU A 99 0.98 5.29 -19.47
CA LEU A 99 0.89 4.55 -18.21
C LEU A 99 0.48 5.43 -17.02
N GLU A 100 1.08 6.60 -16.88
CA GLU A 100 0.82 7.52 -15.77
C GLU A 100 -0.64 7.97 -15.72
N TYR A 101 -1.29 8.19 -16.87
CA TYR A 101 -2.70 8.55 -16.92
C TYR A 101 -3.62 7.36 -16.69
N VAL A 102 -3.27 6.17 -17.19
CA VAL A 102 -4.01 4.93 -16.89
C VAL A 102 -4.06 4.69 -15.39
N VAL A 103 -2.92 4.82 -14.72
CA VAL A 103 -2.77 4.64 -13.28
C VAL A 103 -3.57 5.68 -12.52
N LEU A 104 -3.47 6.95 -12.92
CA LEU A 104 -4.25 8.04 -12.34
C LEU A 104 -5.75 7.77 -12.44
N THR A 105 -6.23 7.34 -13.61
CA THR A 105 -7.65 7.02 -13.84
C THR A 105 -8.11 5.86 -12.95
N ILE A 106 -7.37 4.75 -12.93
CA ILE A 106 -7.70 3.60 -12.07
C ILE A 106 -7.73 4.04 -10.60
N ALA A 107 -6.74 4.81 -10.16
CA ALA A 107 -6.61 5.23 -8.77
C ALA A 107 -7.78 6.13 -8.34
N LEU A 108 -8.19 7.09 -9.18
CA LEU A 108 -9.37 7.94 -8.93
C LEU A 108 -10.64 7.11 -8.86
N VAL A 109 -10.86 6.19 -9.81
CA VAL A 109 -12.06 5.34 -9.86
C VAL A 109 -12.14 4.44 -8.63
N LEU A 110 -11.07 3.73 -8.27
CA LEU A 110 -11.07 2.82 -7.13
C LEU A 110 -11.21 3.57 -5.80
N SER A 111 -10.53 4.70 -5.64
CA SER A 111 -10.60 5.53 -4.44
C SER A 111 -12.01 6.08 -4.22
N THR A 112 -12.63 6.66 -5.24
CA THR A 112 -14.00 7.17 -5.15
C THR A 112 -15.00 6.03 -4.95
N ALA A 113 -14.84 4.90 -5.66
CA ALA A 113 -15.70 3.73 -5.47
C ALA A 113 -15.60 3.16 -4.05
N ALA A 114 -14.41 3.17 -3.43
CA ALA A 114 -14.21 2.71 -2.06
C ALA A 114 -15.05 3.52 -1.06
N VAL A 115 -15.08 4.85 -1.19
CA VAL A 115 -15.90 5.74 -0.34
C VAL A 115 -17.39 5.45 -0.52
N VAL A 116 -17.86 5.31 -1.76
CA VAL A 116 -19.25 4.96 -2.06
C VAL A 116 -19.62 3.60 -1.47
N LEU A 117 -18.77 2.58 -1.66
CA LEU A 117 -18.99 1.22 -1.15
C LEU A 117 -18.97 1.18 0.38
N ALA A 118 -18.10 1.94 1.05
CA ALA A 118 -18.08 2.05 2.50
C ALA A 118 -19.42 2.56 3.06
N MET A 119 -19.94 3.63 2.47
CA MET A 119 -21.26 4.18 2.82
C MET A 119 -22.40 3.19 2.51
N MET A 120 -22.37 2.55 1.34
CA MET A 120 -23.37 1.55 0.95
C MET A 120 -23.38 0.33 1.86
N GLY A 121 -22.22 -0.15 2.30
CA GLY A 121 -22.11 -1.27 3.24
C GLY A 121 -22.75 -0.93 4.58
N THR A 122 -22.55 0.28 5.08
CA THR A 122 -23.10 0.73 6.37
C THR A 122 -24.58 1.06 6.29
N PHE A 123 -25.04 1.59 5.16
CA PHE A 123 -26.47 1.72 4.87
C PHE A 123 -27.15 0.36 4.69
N ALA A 124 -26.49 -0.62 4.05
CA ALA A 124 -27.02 -1.99 3.98
C ALA A 124 -27.12 -2.61 5.37
N LEU A 125 -26.16 -2.34 6.26
CA LEU A 125 -26.14 -2.81 7.64
C LEU A 125 -27.34 -2.31 8.46
N ARG A 126 -27.69 -1.02 8.34
CA ARG A 126 -28.60 -0.32 9.28
C ARG A 126 -29.84 0.30 8.64
N GLY A 127 -29.81 0.62 7.35
CA GLY A 127 -30.79 1.46 6.67
C GLY A 127 -31.95 0.75 5.99
N ARG A 128 -31.87 -0.56 5.75
CA ARG A 128 -32.92 -1.29 4.99
C ARG A 128 -34.25 -1.41 5.72
N THR A 129 -34.24 -1.41 7.04
CA THR A 129 -35.42 -1.58 7.91
C THR A 129 -35.74 -0.34 8.73
N ALA A 130 -34.97 0.74 8.56
CA ALA A 130 -35.13 1.95 9.35
C ALA A 130 -36.23 2.85 8.76
N SER A 131 -37.29 3.07 9.54
CA SER A 131 -38.28 4.12 9.27
C SER A 131 -37.94 5.38 10.09
N ARG A 132 -38.07 6.57 9.51
CA ARG A 132 -37.81 7.87 10.19
C ARG A 132 -36.36 8.01 10.70
N THR A 133 -35.38 7.62 9.91
CA THR A 133 -33.95 7.80 10.23
C THR A 133 -33.23 8.38 9.01
N LEU A 134 -32.42 9.41 9.21
CA LEU A 134 -31.53 9.95 8.18
C LEU A 134 -30.17 9.27 8.31
N PHE A 135 -29.51 8.99 7.18
CA PHE A 135 -28.17 8.45 7.16
C PHE A 135 -27.23 9.49 6.58
N LEU A 136 -26.50 10.18 7.46
CA LEU A 136 -25.62 11.28 7.07
C LEU A 136 -24.16 10.78 6.99
N PRO A 137 -23.35 11.25 6.02
CA PRO A 137 -21.92 10.92 5.98
C PRO A 137 -21.23 11.35 7.27
N ALA A 138 -20.44 10.46 7.89
CA ALA A 138 -19.76 10.75 9.15
C ALA A 138 -18.35 10.16 9.16
N GLY A 139 -18.21 8.84 9.34
CA GLY A 139 -16.90 8.19 9.32
C GLY A 139 -16.12 8.43 8.03
N VAL A 140 -16.79 8.41 6.87
CA VAL A 140 -16.11 8.73 5.60
C VAL A 140 -15.65 10.18 5.51
N LEU A 141 -16.34 11.14 6.14
CA LEU A 141 -15.87 12.53 6.19
C LEU A 141 -14.55 12.64 6.95
N VAL A 142 -14.37 11.82 7.99
CA VAL A 142 -13.10 11.75 8.72
C VAL A 142 -11.97 11.29 7.82
N TYR A 143 -12.20 10.24 7.03
CA TYR A 143 -11.19 9.73 6.11
C TYR A 143 -10.85 10.75 5.01
N ILE A 144 -11.86 11.28 4.29
CA ILE A 144 -11.62 12.11 3.10
C ILE A 144 -11.07 13.50 3.43
N ALA A 145 -11.25 13.99 4.67
CA ALA A 145 -10.75 15.28 5.11
C ALA A 145 -9.24 15.27 5.39
N VAL A 146 -8.70 14.13 5.84
CA VAL A 146 -7.30 14.03 6.21
C VAL A 146 -6.42 14.15 4.95
N PRO A 147 -5.48 15.13 4.86
CA PRO A 147 -4.63 15.33 3.70
C PRO A 147 -3.96 14.07 3.12
N PRO A 148 -3.27 13.21 3.90
CA PRO A 148 -2.64 12.01 3.33
C PRO A 148 -3.64 11.05 2.67
N ALA A 149 -4.92 11.01 3.10
CA ALA A 149 -5.92 10.18 2.41
C ALA A 149 -6.22 10.67 0.99
N ARG A 150 -6.12 11.98 0.74
CA ARG A 150 -6.27 12.59 -0.59
C ARG A 150 -4.98 12.47 -1.41
N ASP A 151 -3.82 12.60 -0.75
CA ASP A 151 -2.52 12.44 -1.40
C ASP A 151 -2.32 11.01 -1.94
N PHE A 152 -2.55 10.01 -1.10
CA PHE A 152 -2.40 8.61 -1.50
C PHE A 152 -3.58 8.07 -2.32
N ALA A 153 -4.57 8.90 -2.65
CA ALA A 153 -5.65 8.50 -3.56
C ALA A 153 -5.16 8.32 -5.00
N THR A 154 -4.10 9.04 -5.40
CA THR A 154 -3.59 9.07 -6.78
C THR A 154 -2.09 8.83 -6.93
N SER A 155 -1.36 8.59 -5.83
CA SER A 155 0.11 8.52 -5.75
C SER A 155 0.80 7.44 -6.60
N GLY A 156 0.10 6.75 -7.51
CA GLY A 156 0.60 5.61 -8.28
C GLY A 156 0.78 4.31 -7.48
N LEU A 157 0.50 4.35 -6.18
CA LEU A 157 0.60 3.23 -5.26
C LEU A 157 -0.75 2.54 -5.08
N GLU A 158 -0.71 1.34 -4.53
CA GLU A 158 -1.85 0.45 -4.37
C GLU A 158 -2.88 0.91 -3.31
N THR A 159 -2.69 2.04 -2.63
CA THR A 159 -3.58 2.52 -1.57
C THR A 159 -5.04 2.60 -2.02
N CYS A 160 -5.30 3.04 -3.26
CA CYS A 160 -6.64 3.05 -3.86
C CYS A 160 -7.28 1.65 -3.94
N LEU A 161 -6.50 0.64 -4.33
CA LEU A 161 -6.91 -0.77 -4.38
C LEU A 161 -7.15 -1.34 -2.97
N VAL A 162 -6.33 -0.95 -1.99
CA VAL A 162 -6.48 -1.38 -0.59
C VAL A 162 -7.81 -0.94 -0.02
N ILE A 163 -8.14 0.36 -0.12
CA ILE A 163 -9.41 0.86 0.42
C ILE A 163 -10.60 0.32 -0.35
N PHE A 164 -10.48 0.11 -1.67
CA PHE A 164 -11.51 -0.53 -2.48
C PHE A 164 -11.77 -1.97 -2.02
N TRP A 165 -10.70 -2.76 -1.83
CA TRP A 165 -10.80 -4.13 -1.35
C TRP A 165 -11.43 -4.20 0.04
N LEU A 166 -11.02 -3.34 0.98
CA LEU A 166 -11.60 -3.26 2.32
C LEU A 166 -13.10 -2.89 2.27
N ALA A 167 -13.48 -1.90 1.47
CA ALA A 167 -14.88 -1.47 1.32
C ALA A 167 -15.75 -2.53 0.65
N MET A 168 -15.25 -3.20 -0.38
CA MET A 168 -15.96 -4.29 -1.05
C MET A 168 -16.11 -5.50 -0.13
N LEU A 169 -15.05 -5.91 0.56
CA LEU A 169 -15.11 -7.00 1.56
C LEU A 169 -16.14 -6.68 2.64
N TRP A 170 -16.19 -5.43 3.12
CA TRP A 170 -17.22 -4.97 4.05
C TRP A 170 -18.64 -5.17 3.50
N VAL A 171 -18.92 -4.73 2.28
CA VAL A 171 -20.23 -4.92 1.65
C VAL A 171 -20.59 -6.41 1.55
N LEU A 172 -19.64 -7.26 1.13
CA LEU A 172 -19.86 -8.70 0.99
C LEU A 172 -20.10 -9.38 2.35
N MET A 173 -19.32 -9.04 3.37
CA MET A 173 -19.48 -9.56 4.73
C MET A 173 -20.80 -9.12 5.36
N VAL A 174 -21.21 -7.86 5.18
CA VAL A 174 -22.53 -7.37 5.67
C VAL A 174 -23.66 -8.16 5.01
N ARG A 175 -23.60 -8.39 3.69
CA ARG A 175 -24.60 -9.19 2.97
C ARG A 175 -24.63 -10.63 3.50
N TRP A 176 -23.47 -11.24 3.72
CA TRP A 176 -23.36 -12.60 4.25
C TRP A 176 -23.89 -12.76 5.68
N GLY A 177 -23.70 -11.74 6.52
CA GLY A 177 -24.22 -11.71 7.90
C GLY A 177 -25.71 -11.40 8.01
N GLN A 178 -26.35 -10.85 6.97
CA GLN A 178 -27.77 -10.50 6.97
C GLN A 178 -28.67 -11.50 6.24
N ARG A 179 -28.15 -12.19 5.21
CA ARG A 179 -28.92 -13.06 4.33
C ARG A 179 -28.41 -14.49 4.40
N ARG A 180 -29.32 -15.44 4.15
CA ARG A 180 -28.90 -16.78 3.70
C ARG A 180 -28.34 -16.63 2.28
N SER A 181 -27.05 -16.33 2.19
CA SER A 181 -26.31 -16.29 0.94
C SER A 181 -26.35 -17.64 0.23
N GLY A 182 -26.55 -17.61 -1.08
CA GLY A 182 -26.43 -18.79 -1.93
C GLY A 182 -24.99 -19.30 -2.00
N GLY A 183 -24.79 -20.52 -2.51
CA GLY A 183 -23.45 -21.13 -2.61
C GLY A 183 -22.47 -20.27 -3.42
N VAL A 184 -22.91 -19.68 -4.53
CA VAL A 184 -22.07 -18.83 -5.40
C VAL A 184 -21.63 -17.56 -4.69
N GLU A 185 -22.53 -16.87 -3.98
CA GLU A 185 -22.19 -15.65 -3.24
C GLU A 185 -21.14 -15.92 -2.15
N LEU A 186 -21.23 -17.08 -1.49
CA LEU A 186 -20.23 -17.50 -0.50
C LEU A 186 -18.87 -17.78 -1.14
N LEU A 187 -18.84 -18.41 -2.33
CA LEU A 187 -17.58 -18.65 -3.06
C LEU A 187 -16.95 -17.34 -3.57
N LEU A 188 -17.76 -16.39 -4.03
CA LEU A 188 -17.27 -15.07 -4.44
C LEU A 188 -16.71 -14.27 -3.25
N LEU A 189 -17.38 -14.31 -2.10
CA LEU A 189 -16.85 -13.71 -0.87
C LEU A 189 -15.53 -14.37 -0.46
N ALA A 190 -15.46 -15.71 -0.50
CA ALA A 190 -14.26 -16.46 -0.15
C ALA A 190 -13.09 -16.14 -1.07
N PHE A 191 -13.34 -16.14 -2.39
CA PHE A 191 -12.37 -15.75 -3.40
C PHE A 191 -11.86 -14.33 -3.15
N PHE A 192 -12.76 -13.36 -2.99
CA PHE A 192 -12.40 -11.96 -2.78
C PHE A 192 -11.62 -11.76 -1.47
N ALA A 193 -12.04 -12.41 -0.38
CA ALA A 193 -11.31 -12.41 0.90
C ALA A 193 -9.91 -13.03 0.74
N GLY A 194 -9.78 -14.10 -0.05
CA GLY A 194 -8.49 -14.75 -0.34
C GLY A 194 -7.48 -13.86 -1.07
N LEU A 195 -7.94 -12.85 -1.83
CA LEU A 195 -7.06 -11.93 -2.56
C LEU A 195 -6.25 -10.98 -1.65
N GLY A 196 -6.59 -10.85 -0.36
CA GLY A 196 -5.94 -9.94 0.59
C GLY A 196 -4.40 -9.89 0.48
N PRO A 197 -3.67 -11.02 0.67
CA PRO A 197 -2.21 -11.07 0.54
C PRO A 197 -1.65 -10.56 -0.79
N LEU A 198 -2.40 -10.69 -1.89
CA LEU A 198 -1.98 -10.24 -3.22
C LEU A 198 -2.33 -8.77 -3.49
N VAL A 199 -3.30 -8.21 -2.76
CA VAL A 199 -3.53 -6.77 -2.72
C VAL A 199 -2.37 -6.12 -1.97
N ARG A 200 -2.12 -6.56 -0.73
CA ARG A 200 -0.95 -6.18 0.08
C ARG A 200 -0.68 -7.25 1.14
N PRO A 201 0.58 -7.54 1.49
CA PRO A 201 0.92 -8.59 2.45
C PRO A 201 0.20 -8.47 3.81
N GLU A 202 0.10 -7.27 4.40
CA GLU A 202 -0.54 -7.05 5.69
C GLU A 202 -2.06 -7.25 5.69
N LEU A 203 -2.71 -7.18 4.53
CA LEU A 203 -4.14 -7.48 4.41
C LEU A 203 -4.42 -8.98 4.58
N SER A 204 -3.38 -9.81 4.67
CA SER A 204 -3.48 -11.18 5.19
C SER A 204 -4.14 -11.22 6.57
N ILE A 205 -3.93 -10.20 7.43
CA ILE A 205 -4.59 -10.09 8.74
C ILE A 205 -6.12 -10.10 8.56
N VAL A 206 -6.63 -9.23 7.68
CA VAL A 206 -8.06 -9.10 7.41
C VAL A 206 -8.60 -10.35 6.71
N ALA A 207 -7.87 -10.86 5.72
CA ALA A 207 -8.24 -12.05 4.94
C ALA A 207 -8.37 -13.29 5.83
N VAL A 208 -7.37 -13.58 6.68
CA VAL A 208 -7.37 -14.72 7.59
C VAL A 208 -8.53 -14.62 8.58
N LEU A 209 -8.78 -13.44 9.16
CA LEU A 209 -9.90 -13.24 10.09
C LEU A 209 -11.26 -13.43 9.40
N ALA A 210 -11.44 -12.92 8.18
CA ALA A 210 -12.66 -13.12 7.40
C ALA A 210 -12.88 -14.61 7.07
N LEU A 211 -11.85 -15.30 6.58
CA LEU A 211 -11.92 -16.72 6.22
C LEU A 211 -12.11 -17.61 7.45
N ALA A 212 -11.47 -17.30 8.58
CA ALA A 212 -11.67 -18.00 9.85
C ALA A 212 -13.12 -17.86 10.35
N MET A 213 -13.66 -16.64 10.31
CA MET A 213 -15.06 -16.37 10.65
C MET A 213 -16.02 -17.16 9.75
N ILE A 214 -15.76 -17.22 8.44
CA ILE A 214 -16.55 -18.00 7.48
C ILE A 214 -16.42 -19.50 7.79
N PHE A 215 -15.22 -20.03 8.04
CA PHE A 215 -14.97 -21.45 8.32
C PHE A 215 -15.72 -21.96 9.55
N LEU A 216 -15.64 -21.17 10.63
CA LEU A 216 -16.23 -21.47 11.93
C LEU A 216 -17.75 -21.33 11.93
N ALA A 217 -18.32 -20.48 11.04
CA ALA A 217 -19.77 -20.39 10.90
C ALA A 217 -20.41 -21.75 10.51
N PRO A 218 -21.66 -22.03 10.93
CA PRO A 218 -22.33 -23.29 10.63
C PRO A 218 -22.48 -23.55 9.13
N GLN A 219 -21.84 -24.61 8.64
CA GLN A 219 -21.91 -25.07 7.26
C GLN A 219 -21.46 -26.55 7.13
N SER A 220 -21.74 -27.16 5.99
CA SER A 220 -21.30 -28.53 5.68
C SER A 220 -19.79 -28.60 5.41
N TRP A 221 -19.17 -29.78 5.59
CA TRP A 221 -17.75 -29.97 5.31
C TRP A 221 -17.40 -29.73 3.84
N LEU A 222 -18.27 -30.15 2.92
CA LEU A 222 -18.11 -29.90 1.48
C LEU A 222 -18.11 -28.40 1.16
N SER A 223 -18.93 -27.60 1.84
CA SER A 223 -18.92 -26.13 1.70
C SER A 223 -17.57 -25.55 2.15
N ARG A 224 -17.03 -26.02 3.29
CA ARG A 224 -15.71 -25.59 3.78
C ARG A 224 -14.61 -25.88 2.76
N LEU A 225 -14.55 -27.10 2.24
CA LEU A 225 -13.56 -27.48 1.23
C LEU A 225 -13.62 -26.56 0.00
N ARG A 226 -14.83 -26.29 -0.53
CA ARG A 226 -14.99 -25.41 -1.70
C ARG A 226 -14.60 -23.96 -1.41
N VAL A 227 -15.02 -23.41 -0.27
CA VAL A 227 -14.68 -22.04 0.17
C VAL A 227 -13.17 -21.85 0.23
N PHE A 228 -12.46 -22.79 0.86
CA PHE A 228 -11.01 -22.67 1.04
C PHE A 228 -10.23 -22.96 -0.24
N ALA A 229 -10.71 -23.88 -1.08
CA ALA A 229 -10.14 -24.08 -2.41
C ALA A 229 -10.26 -22.81 -3.27
N PHE A 230 -11.44 -22.16 -3.27
CA PHE A 230 -11.64 -20.91 -4.03
C PHE A 230 -10.88 -19.72 -3.44
N ALA A 231 -10.86 -19.58 -2.11
CA ALA A 231 -10.09 -18.52 -1.44
C ALA A 231 -8.59 -18.66 -1.69
N GLY A 232 -8.07 -19.88 -1.62
CA GLY A 232 -6.64 -20.17 -1.75
C GLY A 232 -6.14 -20.29 -3.18
N ALA A 233 -7.01 -20.53 -4.17
CA ALA A 233 -6.59 -20.89 -5.53
C ALA A 233 -5.57 -19.92 -6.12
N VAL A 234 -5.91 -18.63 -6.22
CA VAL A 234 -5.02 -17.63 -6.83
C VAL A 234 -3.81 -17.31 -5.94
N PRO A 235 -3.95 -17.03 -4.64
CA PRO A 235 -2.80 -16.77 -3.77
C PRO A 235 -1.80 -17.92 -3.71
N VAL A 236 -2.25 -19.17 -3.59
CA VAL A 236 -1.36 -20.33 -3.49
C VAL A 236 -0.66 -20.59 -4.81
N LEU A 237 -1.35 -20.53 -5.94
CA LEU A 237 -0.73 -20.72 -7.26
C LEU A 237 0.30 -19.61 -7.54
N TYR A 238 -0.04 -18.36 -7.24
CA TYR A 238 0.90 -17.25 -7.38
C TYR A 238 2.09 -17.42 -6.44
N GLN A 239 1.89 -17.87 -5.20
CA GLN A 239 2.97 -18.08 -4.25
C GLN A 239 3.96 -19.17 -4.72
N ILE A 240 3.46 -20.28 -5.27
CA ILE A 240 4.31 -21.33 -5.86
C ILE A 240 5.12 -20.74 -7.04
N TRP A 241 4.44 -20.00 -7.92
CA TRP A 241 5.08 -19.36 -9.06
C TRP A 241 6.12 -18.32 -8.62
N ARG A 242 5.81 -17.45 -7.65
CA ARG A 242 6.71 -16.45 -7.06
C ARG A 242 7.98 -17.11 -6.54
N MET A 243 7.85 -18.15 -5.73
CA MET A 243 8.99 -18.84 -5.14
C MET A 243 9.90 -19.46 -6.20
N GLY A 244 9.36 -20.05 -7.26
CA GLY A 244 10.17 -20.61 -8.34
C GLY A 244 10.73 -19.57 -9.30
N TYR A 245 9.97 -18.51 -9.61
CA TYR A 245 10.34 -17.48 -10.57
C TYR A 245 11.34 -16.47 -9.98
N TYR A 246 11.03 -15.92 -8.80
CA TYR A 246 11.85 -14.90 -8.13
C TYR A 246 12.83 -15.47 -7.09
N GLY A 247 12.68 -16.74 -6.69
CA GLY A 247 13.52 -17.30 -5.64
C GLY A 247 13.19 -16.79 -4.23
N LEU A 248 12.06 -16.12 -4.01
CA LEU A 248 11.70 -15.59 -2.69
C LEU A 248 10.29 -16.00 -2.25
N PRO A 249 10.05 -16.21 -0.93
CA PRO A 249 8.74 -16.52 -0.37
C PRO A 249 7.86 -15.27 -0.21
N TYR A 250 8.39 -14.09 -0.49
CA TYR A 250 7.69 -12.80 -0.44
C TYR A 250 8.40 -11.82 -1.40
N PRO A 251 7.79 -10.68 -1.74
CA PRO A 251 8.44 -9.68 -2.60
C PRO A 251 9.79 -9.25 -2.05
N ASN A 252 10.72 -8.88 -2.94
CA ASN A 252 12.07 -8.44 -2.56
C ASN A 252 12.03 -7.22 -1.62
N THR A 253 10.97 -6.41 -1.71
CA THR A 253 10.70 -5.28 -0.82
C THR A 253 10.63 -5.65 0.66
N ALA A 254 10.25 -6.88 1.00
CA ALA A 254 10.23 -7.35 2.38
C ALA A 254 11.64 -7.71 2.89
N VAL A 255 12.55 -8.14 2.01
CA VAL A 255 13.97 -8.35 2.33
C VAL A 255 14.66 -7.00 2.52
N SER A 256 14.46 -6.07 1.58
CA SER A 256 15.11 -4.75 1.59
C SER A 256 14.68 -3.89 2.79
N LYS A 257 13.40 -3.94 3.18
CA LYS A 257 12.89 -3.16 4.34
C LYS A 257 13.00 -3.90 5.68
N ASP A 258 13.44 -5.16 5.66
CA ASP A 258 13.48 -6.07 6.80
C ASP A 258 12.20 -5.99 7.64
N ALA A 259 11.09 -6.41 7.03
CA ALA A 259 9.72 -6.16 7.50
C ALA A 259 9.36 -6.86 8.84
N GLY A 260 10.25 -7.68 9.42
CA GLY A 260 10.02 -8.41 10.67
C GLY A 260 10.40 -7.65 11.96
N GLY A 261 11.19 -6.57 11.86
CA GLY A 261 11.69 -5.82 13.02
C GLY A 261 10.59 -5.06 13.78
N ALA A 262 10.68 -5.02 15.11
CA ALA A 262 9.77 -4.26 15.96
C ALA A 262 10.36 -2.88 16.33
N LYS A 263 9.71 -1.79 15.89
CA LYS A 263 10.13 -0.40 16.08
C LYS A 263 9.02 0.45 16.73
N TRP A 264 8.56 0.03 17.91
CA TRP A 264 7.44 0.66 18.62
C TRP A 264 7.58 2.17 18.81
N SER A 265 8.76 2.65 19.22
CA SER A 265 9.01 4.08 19.47
C SER A 265 8.69 4.91 18.22
N GLN A 266 9.29 4.53 17.09
CA GLN A 266 9.06 5.16 15.79
C GLN A 266 7.59 5.01 15.35
N GLY A 267 6.95 3.88 15.65
CA GLY A 267 5.54 3.67 15.35
C GLY A 267 4.60 4.61 16.11
N PHE A 268 4.88 4.89 17.37
CA PHE A 268 4.13 5.88 18.15
C PHE A 268 4.40 7.31 17.68
N GLU A 269 5.63 7.61 17.25
CA GLU A 269 5.94 8.88 16.58
C GLU A 269 5.16 9.02 15.27
N TYR A 270 5.09 7.96 14.46
CA TYR A 270 4.32 7.93 13.22
C TYR A 270 2.81 8.09 13.46
N LEU A 271 2.26 7.43 14.49
CA LEU A 271 0.87 7.62 14.91
C LEU A 271 0.61 9.06 15.35
N SER A 272 1.49 9.62 16.17
CA SER A 272 1.37 11.01 16.66
C SER A 272 1.48 12.00 15.51
N ASN A 273 2.32 11.70 14.52
CA ASN A 273 2.47 12.49 13.31
C ASN A 273 1.19 12.48 12.45
N LEU A 274 0.40 11.40 12.41
CA LEU A 274 -0.93 11.41 11.76
C LEU A 274 -2.01 12.08 12.64
N VAL A 275 -2.02 11.82 13.95
CA VAL A 275 -3.13 12.25 14.83
C VAL A 275 -3.01 13.71 15.25
N GLY A 276 -1.81 14.18 15.56
CA GLY A 276 -1.53 15.49 16.15
C GLY A 276 -1.90 16.66 15.25
N PRO A 277 -1.39 16.76 14.01
CA PRO A 277 -1.56 17.94 13.16
C PRO A 277 -3.02 18.27 12.83
N TYR A 278 -3.89 17.25 12.84
CA TYR A 278 -5.31 17.40 12.50
C TYR A 278 -6.23 17.30 13.71
N LEU A 279 -5.70 17.14 14.93
CA LEU A 279 -6.48 16.79 16.13
C LEU A 279 -7.43 15.61 15.86
N LEU A 280 -6.96 14.58 15.15
CA LEU A 280 -7.78 13.47 14.65
C LEU A 280 -8.53 12.71 15.76
N TRP A 281 -8.06 12.80 17.00
CA TRP A 281 -8.75 12.23 18.15
C TRP A 281 -10.14 12.87 18.40
N LEU A 282 -10.37 14.13 18.03
CA LEU A 282 -11.65 14.84 18.19
C LEU A 282 -12.79 14.19 17.40
N PRO A 283 -12.72 14.06 16.06
CA PRO A 283 -13.80 13.42 15.31
C PRO A 283 -13.94 11.93 15.65
N LEU A 284 -12.85 11.24 16.02
CA LEU A 284 -12.91 9.85 16.46
C LEU A 284 -13.71 9.72 17.77
N LEU A 285 -13.50 10.63 18.73
CA LEU A 285 -14.30 10.69 19.96
C LEU A 285 -15.78 10.98 19.64
N LEU A 286 -16.07 11.96 18.78
CA LEU A 286 -17.43 12.27 18.35
C LEU A 286 -18.12 11.06 17.69
N LEU A 287 -17.40 10.31 16.86
CA LEU A 287 -17.88 9.08 16.25
C LEU A 287 -18.15 7.97 17.27
N VAL A 288 -17.30 7.81 18.29
CA VAL A 288 -17.54 6.88 19.40
C VAL A 288 -18.81 7.27 20.16
N VAL A 289 -19.01 8.56 20.44
CA VAL A 289 -20.24 9.08 21.07
C VAL A 289 -21.46 8.78 20.19
N GLY A 290 -21.41 9.10 18.89
CA GLY A 290 -22.49 8.81 17.94
C GLY A 290 -22.79 7.31 17.82
N ALA A 291 -21.75 6.46 17.85
CA ALA A 291 -21.89 5.01 17.86
C ALA A 291 -22.57 4.51 19.14
N ALA A 292 -22.21 5.04 20.31
CA ALA A 292 -22.81 4.68 21.59
C ALA A 292 -24.30 5.09 21.66
N LEU A 293 -24.63 6.30 21.18
CA LEU A 293 -26.02 6.77 21.07
C LEU A 293 -26.85 5.85 20.16
N SER A 294 -26.28 5.39 19.05
CA SER A 294 -26.92 4.45 18.14
C SER A 294 -27.04 3.03 18.72
N ALA A 295 -26.00 2.53 19.40
CA ALA A 295 -25.93 1.17 19.96
C ALA A 295 -26.86 0.95 21.15
N SER A 296 -27.18 2.00 21.92
CA SER A 296 -28.15 1.96 23.03
C SER A 296 -29.55 1.47 22.62
N ARG A 297 -29.82 1.39 21.31
CA ARG A 297 -31.08 0.92 20.71
C ARG A 297 -31.08 -0.56 20.33
N VAL A 298 -29.94 -1.24 20.44
CA VAL A 298 -29.76 -2.65 20.05
C VAL A 298 -29.66 -3.51 21.32
N ARG A 299 -30.58 -4.47 21.49
CA ARG A 299 -30.46 -5.47 22.56
C ARG A 299 -29.46 -6.55 22.15
N LEU A 300 -28.29 -6.54 22.77
CA LEU A 300 -27.32 -7.62 22.65
C LEU A 300 -27.84 -8.84 23.43
N SER A 301 -28.05 -9.95 22.73
CA SER A 301 -28.36 -11.24 23.37
C SER A 301 -27.11 -12.12 23.27
N LEU A 302 -26.50 -12.45 24.40
CA LEU A 302 -25.33 -13.33 24.44
C LEU A 302 -25.77 -14.79 24.27
N PRO A 303 -25.19 -15.53 23.30
CA PRO A 303 -25.45 -16.96 23.16
C PRO A 303 -24.98 -17.73 24.40
N ARG A 304 -25.77 -18.70 24.85
CA ARG A 304 -25.44 -19.55 26.01
C ARG A 304 -24.81 -20.90 25.65
N THR A 305 -24.81 -21.27 24.37
CA THR A 305 -24.33 -22.57 23.88
C THR A 305 -23.26 -22.37 22.81
N VAL A 306 -22.35 -23.33 22.65
CA VAL A 306 -21.31 -23.31 21.61
C VAL A 306 -21.93 -23.19 20.21
N GLY A 307 -23.00 -23.95 19.93
CA GLY A 307 -23.73 -23.83 18.66
C GLY A 307 -24.33 -22.45 18.45
N GLY A 308 -24.79 -21.79 19.51
CA GLY A 308 -25.27 -20.40 19.48
C GLY A 308 -24.15 -19.40 19.18
N TRP A 309 -22.95 -19.60 19.73
CA TRP A 309 -21.77 -18.78 19.43
C TRP A 309 -21.34 -18.93 17.97
N LEU A 310 -21.30 -20.15 17.44
CA LEU A 310 -20.98 -20.39 16.02
C LEU A 310 -22.04 -19.74 15.11
N ALA A 311 -23.33 -19.87 15.44
CA ALA A 311 -24.40 -19.19 14.71
C ALA A 311 -24.28 -17.66 14.78
N ALA A 312 -23.83 -17.12 15.91
CA ALA A 312 -23.60 -15.69 16.09
C ALA A 312 -22.49 -15.12 15.19
N LEU A 313 -21.53 -15.95 14.73
CA LEU A 313 -20.52 -15.52 13.76
C LEU A 313 -21.14 -15.05 12.44
N ARG A 314 -22.32 -15.55 12.07
CA ARG A 314 -23.04 -15.09 10.88
C ARG A 314 -24.11 -14.07 11.23
N THR A 315 -23.72 -13.01 11.94
CA THR A 315 -24.62 -11.91 12.30
C THR A 315 -24.02 -10.55 11.92
N PRO A 316 -24.86 -9.52 11.72
CA PRO A 316 -24.38 -8.16 11.45
C PRO A 316 -23.45 -7.63 12.55
N THR A 317 -23.73 -7.95 13.82
CA THR A 317 -22.89 -7.56 14.95
C THR A 317 -21.52 -8.21 14.89
N ALA A 318 -21.44 -9.51 14.59
CA ALA A 318 -20.16 -10.18 14.46
C ALA A 318 -19.33 -9.58 13.32
N VAL A 319 -19.96 -9.19 12.20
CA VAL A 319 -19.28 -8.55 11.07
C VAL A 319 -18.69 -7.19 11.47
N VAL A 320 -19.42 -6.40 12.27
CA VAL A 320 -18.89 -5.14 12.85
C VAL A 320 -17.69 -5.42 13.75
N VAL A 321 -17.80 -6.40 14.66
CA VAL A 321 -16.71 -6.76 15.58
C VAL A 321 -15.47 -7.23 14.80
N PHE A 322 -15.66 -8.08 13.79
CA PHE A 322 -14.60 -8.52 12.88
C PHE A 322 -13.85 -7.33 12.24
N VAL A 323 -14.59 -6.37 11.69
CA VAL A 323 -13.97 -5.19 11.05
C VAL A 323 -13.23 -4.33 12.06
N LEU A 324 -13.79 -4.11 13.25
CA LEU A 324 -13.12 -3.33 14.30
C LEU A 324 -11.83 -4.02 14.78
N ILE A 325 -11.87 -5.32 15.04
CA ILE A 325 -10.69 -6.11 15.41
C ILE A 325 -9.64 -6.05 14.30
N SER A 326 -10.07 -6.19 13.04
CA SER A 326 -9.17 -6.13 11.89
C SER A 326 -8.49 -4.77 11.78
N GLY A 327 -9.23 -3.67 11.92
CA GLY A 327 -8.69 -2.32 11.91
C GLY A 327 -7.71 -2.06 13.05
N LEU A 328 -8.01 -2.55 14.26
CA LEU A 328 -7.10 -2.44 15.42
C LEU A 328 -5.81 -3.25 15.21
N LEU A 329 -5.90 -4.47 14.67
CA LEU A 329 -4.73 -5.30 14.39
C LEU A 329 -3.87 -4.71 13.27
N LEU A 330 -4.48 -4.12 12.23
CA LEU A 330 -3.75 -3.38 11.21
C LEU A 330 -3.02 -2.15 11.81
N ALA A 331 -3.67 -1.38 12.68
CA ALA A 331 -3.03 -0.26 13.38
C ALA A 331 -1.87 -0.74 14.25
N LEU A 332 -2.10 -1.80 15.03
CA LEU A 332 -1.08 -2.38 15.91
C LEU A 332 0.12 -2.90 15.10
N TYR A 333 -0.13 -3.53 13.96
CA TYR A 333 0.92 -3.99 13.05
C TYR A 333 1.72 -2.82 12.48
N ALA A 334 1.05 -1.79 11.95
CA ALA A 334 1.72 -0.61 11.42
C ALA A 334 2.58 0.10 12.49
N ILE A 335 2.06 0.25 13.71
CA ILE A 335 2.81 0.82 14.85
C ILE A 335 3.98 -0.09 15.24
N ARG A 336 3.77 -1.41 15.31
CA ARG A 336 4.82 -2.36 15.67
C ARG A 336 6.00 -2.30 14.71
N VAL A 337 5.76 -2.22 13.40
CA VAL A 337 6.82 -2.19 12.38
C VAL A 337 7.51 -0.81 12.31
N GLY A 338 6.90 0.22 12.91
CA GLY A 338 7.44 1.58 12.98
C GLY A 338 6.80 2.57 12.02
N GLY A 339 5.72 2.18 11.32
CA GLY A 339 5.06 3.02 10.34
C GLY A 339 5.78 3.04 8.99
N ASP A 340 5.92 4.22 8.42
CA ASP A 340 6.58 4.47 7.12
C ASP A 340 7.33 5.81 7.16
N PHE A 341 8.18 6.07 6.17
CA PHE A 341 8.75 7.40 5.96
C PHE A 341 7.75 8.37 5.31
N MET A 342 6.68 7.85 4.70
CA MET A 342 5.64 8.65 4.06
C MET A 342 4.54 9.01 5.06
N HIS A 343 4.25 10.30 5.24
CA HIS A 343 3.28 10.81 6.21
C HIS A 343 1.92 10.08 6.14
N GLY A 344 1.53 9.38 7.22
CA GLY A 344 0.20 8.77 7.40
C GLY A 344 -0.13 7.53 6.56
N ARG A 345 0.52 7.31 5.42
CA ARG A 345 0.24 6.24 4.42
C ARG A 345 -0.14 4.88 5.01
N THR A 346 0.70 4.30 5.88
CA THR A 346 0.49 2.91 6.36
C THR A 346 -0.57 2.78 7.45
N LEU A 347 -0.99 3.90 8.06
CA LEU A 347 -2.10 3.94 9.02
C LEU A 347 -3.46 4.19 8.34
N LEU A 348 -3.49 4.67 7.09
CA LEU A 348 -4.74 4.91 6.35
C LEU A 348 -5.62 3.65 6.21
N PRO A 349 -5.10 2.44 5.88
CA PRO A 349 -5.93 1.24 5.80
C PRO A 349 -6.59 0.89 7.14
N ALA A 350 -5.87 1.07 8.25
CA ALA A 350 -6.38 0.82 9.59
C ALA A 350 -7.48 1.83 9.95
N LEU A 351 -7.22 3.13 9.73
CA LEU A 351 -8.20 4.20 9.94
C LEU A 351 -9.47 3.96 9.10
N PHE A 352 -9.32 3.70 7.80
CA PHE A 352 -10.44 3.42 6.90
C PHE A 352 -11.26 2.23 7.40
N THR A 353 -10.59 1.13 7.77
CA THR A 353 -11.25 -0.09 8.28
C THR A 353 -12.06 0.19 9.55
N LEU A 354 -11.52 0.94 10.51
CA LEU A 354 -12.22 1.31 11.75
C LEU A 354 -13.44 2.20 11.48
N LEU A 355 -13.39 3.01 10.42
CA LEU A 355 -14.47 3.92 10.03
C LEU A 355 -15.59 3.23 9.22
N LEU A 356 -15.38 2.01 8.70
CA LEU A 356 -16.38 1.30 7.89
C LEU A 356 -17.73 1.18 8.62
N PRO A 357 -17.85 0.63 9.86
CA PRO A 357 -19.15 0.42 10.50
C PRO A 357 -19.95 1.69 10.83
N ILE A 358 -19.30 2.84 10.75
CA ILE A 358 -19.81 4.17 11.11
C ILE A 358 -19.57 5.18 9.98
N SER A 359 -19.38 4.70 8.75
CA SER A 359 -19.20 5.55 7.56
C SER A 359 -20.37 6.53 7.40
N VAL A 360 -21.58 6.10 7.73
CA VAL A 360 -22.76 6.96 7.87
C VAL A 360 -23.33 6.88 9.29
N LEU A 361 -23.74 8.03 9.84
CA LEU A 361 -24.39 8.12 11.15
C LEU A 361 -25.92 8.04 10.98
N PRO A 362 -26.61 7.12 11.67
CA PRO A 362 -28.08 7.06 11.68
C PRO A 362 -28.67 8.08 12.66
N VAL A 363 -29.26 9.15 12.14
CA VAL A 363 -29.92 10.21 12.91
C VAL A 363 -31.42 9.95 12.96
N ALA A 364 -31.97 9.60 14.12
CA ALA A 364 -33.39 9.26 14.25
C ALA A 364 -34.28 10.51 14.37
N LEU A 365 -35.29 10.63 13.52
CA LEU A 365 -36.21 11.77 13.54
C LEU A 365 -37.23 11.64 14.68
N PRO A 366 -37.41 12.67 15.53
CA PRO A 366 -38.36 12.63 16.63
C PRO A 366 -39.80 12.54 16.10
N LYS A 367 -40.69 11.84 16.85
CA LYS A 367 -42.11 11.75 16.49
C LYS A 367 -42.89 13.01 16.86
N ARG A 368 -42.50 13.68 17.95
CA ARG A 368 -43.03 14.95 18.44
C ARG A 368 -41.86 15.79 18.95
N TRP A 369 -41.91 17.10 18.74
CA TRP A 369 -40.97 18.05 19.32
C TRP A 369 -41.43 18.41 20.74
N SER A 370 -41.37 17.43 21.65
CA SER A 370 -41.54 17.62 23.10
C SER A 370 -40.21 17.41 23.81
N ALA A 371 -40.14 17.68 25.12
CA ALA A 371 -38.99 17.40 25.99
C ALA A 371 -38.70 15.89 26.19
N ASP A 372 -38.91 15.08 25.15
CA ASP A 372 -38.70 13.64 25.16
C ASP A 372 -37.23 13.31 24.90
N ARG A 373 -36.78 12.20 25.48
CA ARG A 373 -35.45 11.61 25.23
C ARG A 373 -35.10 11.46 23.74
N ALA A 374 -36.10 11.27 22.87
CA ALA A 374 -35.90 11.15 21.43
C ALA A 374 -35.47 12.47 20.76
N ALA A 375 -36.01 13.61 21.19
CA ALA A 375 -35.62 14.93 20.69
C ALA A 375 -34.20 15.28 21.17
N ALA A 376 -33.87 14.97 22.43
CA ALA A 376 -32.52 15.16 22.97
C ALA A 376 -31.46 14.33 22.22
N VAL A 377 -31.76 13.06 21.90
CA VAL A 377 -30.83 12.22 21.12
C VAL A 377 -30.71 12.69 19.68
N PHE A 378 -31.79 13.15 19.04
CA PHE A 378 -31.72 13.75 17.70
C PHE A 378 -30.82 14.99 17.67
N VAL A 379 -30.98 15.89 18.65
CA VAL A 379 -30.14 17.08 18.80
C VAL A 379 -28.68 16.68 19.05
N ALA A 380 -28.42 15.70 19.92
CA ALA A 380 -27.07 15.18 20.14
C ALA A 380 -26.45 14.57 18.88
N ASP A 381 -27.20 13.75 18.13
CA ASP A 381 -26.77 13.16 16.85
C ASP A 381 -26.41 14.27 15.84
N LEU A 382 -27.18 15.37 15.79
CA LEU A 382 -26.87 16.53 14.95
C LEU A 382 -25.65 17.34 15.42
N PHE A 383 -25.46 17.53 16.72
CA PHE A 383 -24.25 18.17 17.25
C PHE A 383 -23.00 17.36 16.95
N VAL A 384 -23.07 16.04 17.12
CA VAL A 384 -21.99 15.11 16.74
C VAL A 384 -21.68 15.24 15.25
N TRP A 385 -22.70 15.16 14.40
CA TRP A 385 -22.52 15.26 12.95
C TRP A 385 -21.98 16.64 12.53
N GLY A 386 -22.53 17.73 13.07
CA GLY A 386 -22.07 19.10 12.80
C GLY A 386 -20.63 19.32 13.25
N GLY A 387 -20.23 18.78 14.41
CA GLY A 387 -18.85 18.81 14.89
C GLY A 387 -17.89 18.07 13.95
N ILE A 388 -18.29 16.91 13.40
CA ILE A 388 -17.50 16.18 12.40
C ILE A 388 -17.36 17.00 11.12
N VAL A 389 -18.43 17.65 10.64
CA VAL A 389 -18.40 18.49 9.43
C VAL A 389 -17.46 19.69 9.64
N VAL A 390 -17.59 20.41 10.76
CA VAL A 390 -16.71 21.55 11.07
C VAL A 390 -15.26 21.09 11.16
N TRP A 391 -14.99 19.99 11.87
CA TRP A 391 -13.65 19.43 11.94
C TRP A 391 -13.11 19.04 10.56
N ALA A 392 -13.94 18.42 9.71
CA ALA A 392 -13.54 17.99 8.37
C ALA A 392 -13.13 19.17 7.50
N VAL A 393 -13.84 20.30 7.57
CA VAL A 393 -13.47 21.54 6.88
C VAL A 393 -12.13 22.09 7.38
N VAL A 394 -11.90 22.12 8.70
CA VAL A 394 -10.63 22.59 9.28
C VAL A 394 -9.47 21.67 8.88
N ALA A 395 -9.62 20.36 9.07
CA ALA A 395 -8.59 19.38 8.76
C ALA A 395 -8.25 19.35 7.25
N ALA A 396 -9.26 19.52 6.39
CA ALA A 396 -9.06 19.55 4.94
C ALA A 396 -8.16 20.71 4.46
N ASN A 397 -8.09 21.80 5.24
CA ASN A 397 -7.31 23.00 4.94
C ASN A 397 -6.05 23.15 5.82
N THR A 398 -5.75 22.16 6.66
CA THR A 398 -4.56 22.19 7.53
C THR A 398 -3.38 21.52 6.86
N THR A 399 -2.24 22.19 6.80
CA THR A 399 -0.98 21.61 6.34
C THR A 399 -0.36 20.81 7.48
N GLY A 400 -0.34 19.48 7.35
CA GLY A 400 0.11 18.59 8.42
C GLY A 400 1.64 18.61 8.65
N MET A 401 2.41 18.86 7.59
CA MET A 401 3.88 18.96 7.64
C MET A 401 4.34 20.19 6.85
N PRO A 402 4.58 21.34 7.50
CA PRO A 402 4.86 22.60 6.81
C PRO A 402 6.25 22.65 6.15
N GLN A 403 7.20 21.81 6.59
CA GLN A 403 8.56 21.75 6.04
C GLN A 403 8.67 20.66 4.97
N GLY A 404 7.92 20.80 3.87
CA GLY A 404 7.78 19.76 2.84
C GLY A 404 9.08 19.32 2.16
N SER A 405 10.14 20.15 2.15
CA SER A 405 11.42 19.84 1.49
C SER A 405 12.50 19.27 2.41
N ILE A 406 12.27 19.18 3.72
CA ILE A 406 13.29 18.80 4.70
C ILE A 406 12.93 17.45 5.34
N VAL A 407 13.89 16.51 5.31
CA VAL A 407 13.77 15.26 6.07
C VAL A 407 14.11 15.55 7.53
N GLY A 408 13.09 15.62 8.39
CA GLY A 408 13.24 15.85 9.82
C GLY A 408 13.87 14.67 10.56
N ARG A 409 14.14 14.86 11.86
CA ARG A 409 14.75 13.81 12.73
C ARG A 409 13.93 12.51 12.78
N SER A 410 12.61 12.62 12.68
CA SER A 410 11.70 11.46 12.63
C SER A 410 11.84 10.63 11.36
N GLY A 411 12.47 11.18 10.31
CA GLY A 411 12.53 10.57 8.98
C GLY A 411 11.19 10.54 8.22
N ILE A 412 10.12 11.10 8.79
CA ILE A 412 8.79 11.15 8.17
C ILE A 412 8.67 12.42 7.32
N VAL A 413 8.11 12.28 6.12
CA VAL A 413 7.98 13.36 5.13
C VAL A 413 6.60 13.32 4.47
N ASP A 414 6.02 14.50 4.22
CA ASP A 414 4.93 14.65 3.25
C ASP A 414 5.54 14.57 1.85
N GLU A 415 5.55 13.35 1.29
CA GLU A 415 6.20 13.07 0.02
C GLU A 415 5.61 13.85 -1.15
N ARG A 416 4.30 14.10 -1.14
CA ARG A 416 3.67 14.89 -2.19
C ARG A 416 4.24 16.31 -2.18
N ALA A 417 4.29 16.93 -1.00
CA ALA A 417 4.89 18.24 -0.85
C ALA A 417 6.39 18.22 -1.21
N PHE A 418 7.12 17.19 -0.78
CA PHE A 418 8.54 17.02 -1.09
C PHE A 418 8.82 17.00 -2.59
N TYR A 419 8.15 16.14 -3.34
CA TYR A 419 8.39 16.05 -4.79
C TYR A 419 7.84 17.26 -5.54
N SER A 420 6.69 17.80 -5.13
CA SER A 420 6.15 19.01 -5.77
C SER A 420 7.10 20.20 -5.64
N LEU A 421 7.70 20.40 -4.47
CA LEU A 421 8.66 21.48 -4.24
C LEU A 421 10.00 21.24 -4.96
N ASN A 422 10.51 20.01 -4.97
CA ASN A 422 11.81 19.71 -5.57
C ASN A 422 11.77 19.63 -7.11
N THR A 423 10.61 19.33 -7.70
CA THR A 423 10.44 19.33 -9.17
C THR A 423 9.97 20.69 -9.70
N GLY A 424 9.41 21.55 -8.84
CA GLY A 424 8.76 22.79 -9.25
C GLY A 424 7.37 22.59 -9.87
N HIS A 425 6.85 21.35 -9.90
CA HIS A 425 5.53 21.03 -10.45
C HIS A 425 4.50 20.90 -9.31
N ALA A 426 3.36 21.59 -9.43
CA ALA A 426 2.28 21.47 -8.43
C ALA A 426 1.64 20.07 -8.39
N HIS A 427 1.68 19.36 -9.53
CA HIS A 427 1.08 18.04 -9.73
C HIS A 427 2.01 17.15 -10.58
N PRO A 428 3.14 16.67 -10.03
CA PRO A 428 4.05 15.82 -10.78
C PRO A 428 3.40 14.46 -11.02
N ILE A 429 2.93 14.22 -12.24
CA ILE A 429 2.24 12.97 -12.64
C ILE A 429 3.10 12.20 -13.62
N LEU A 430 3.73 12.90 -14.55
CA LEU A 430 4.49 12.31 -15.63
C LEU A 430 5.92 12.02 -15.15
N ALA A 431 6.52 10.92 -15.62
CA ALA A 431 7.94 10.68 -15.36
C ALA A 431 8.82 11.86 -15.83
N SER A 432 8.43 12.51 -16.92
CA SER A 432 9.09 13.71 -17.46
C SER A 432 9.01 14.93 -16.55
N ASP A 433 7.99 15.05 -15.68
CA ASP A 433 7.91 16.14 -14.69
C ASP A 433 9.05 16.01 -13.67
N TYR A 434 9.53 14.79 -13.46
CA TYR A 434 10.64 14.49 -12.57
C TYR A 434 12.02 14.74 -13.18
N LEU A 435 12.12 15.08 -14.47
CA LEU A 435 13.40 15.55 -15.04
C LEU A 435 13.87 16.85 -14.39
N ASP A 436 12.93 17.67 -13.89
CA ASP A 436 13.24 18.91 -13.17
C ASP A 436 13.65 18.66 -11.70
N TYR A 437 13.60 17.41 -11.23
CA TYR A 437 14.21 17.04 -9.96
C TYR A 437 15.75 17.14 -10.07
N PRO A 438 16.46 17.74 -9.08
CA PRO A 438 17.91 17.84 -9.11
C PRO A 438 18.57 16.49 -9.40
N ARG A 439 19.58 16.48 -10.28
CA ARG A 439 20.31 15.31 -10.82
C ARG A 439 19.65 14.59 -12.00
N MET A 440 18.35 14.68 -12.24
CA MET A 440 17.70 13.80 -13.23
C MET A 440 18.07 14.14 -14.69
N ARG A 441 18.13 15.42 -15.07
CA ARG A 441 18.62 15.82 -16.40
C ARG A 441 20.07 15.42 -16.62
N GLY A 442 20.96 15.73 -15.67
CA GLY A 442 22.37 15.35 -15.75
C GLY A 442 22.60 13.83 -15.82
N MET A 443 21.66 13.01 -15.33
CA MET A 443 21.71 11.55 -15.49
C MET A 443 21.46 11.14 -16.94
N VAL A 444 20.42 11.71 -17.56
CA VAL A 444 20.06 11.40 -18.96
C VAL A 444 21.16 11.90 -19.89
N GLU A 445 21.66 13.12 -19.66
CA GLU A 445 22.79 13.70 -20.40
C GLU A 445 24.04 12.81 -20.29
N ALA A 446 24.38 12.32 -19.08
CA ALA A 446 25.52 11.43 -18.89
C ALA A 446 25.37 10.09 -19.63
N ILE A 447 24.15 9.55 -19.76
CA ILE A 447 23.89 8.34 -20.57
C ILE A 447 24.11 8.62 -22.05
N GLU A 448 23.61 9.76 -22.55
CA GLU A 448 23.78 10.18 -23.95
C GLU A 448 25.25 10.44 -24.31
N ASP A 449 26.01 11.04 -23.39
CA ASP A 449 27.42 11.39 -23.56
C ASP A 449 28.38 10.18 -23.45
N THR A 450 27.88 9.02 -23.00
CA THR A 450 28.70 7.81 -22.78
C THR A 450 28.16 6.60 -23.55
N PRO A 451 28.19 6.62 -24.90
CA PRO A 451 27.56 5.59 -25.73
C PRO A 451 28.12 4.17 -25.51
N ASP A 452 29.36 4.05 -25.01
CA ASP A 452 29.99 2.76 -24.70
C ASP A 452 29.41 2.10 -23.44
N GLY A 453 28.62 2.82 -22.63
CA GLY A 453 28.05 2.34 -21.37
C GLY A 453 28.89 2.70 -20.15
N GLY A 454 28.51 2.15 -18.98
CA GLY A 454 29.19 2.37 -17.71
C GLY A 454 28.24 2.43 -16.51
N LEU A 455 28.83 2.64 -15.33
CA LEU A 455 28.07 2.85 -14.08
C LEU A 455 27.97 4.34 -13.78
N LEU A 456 26.74 4.82 -13.65
CA LEU A 456 26.44 6.18 -13.22
C LEU A 456 26.25 6.24 -11.71
N LEU A 457 27.01 7.13 -11.07
CA LEU A 457 26.97 7.41 -9.63
C LEU A 457 26.56 8.87 -9.36
N PRO A 458 25.69 9.12 -8.36
CA PRO A 458 25.14 10.45 -8.10
C PRO A 458 26.20 11.38 -7.49
N SER A 459 26.61 12.42 -8.22
CA SER A 459 27.62 13.39 -7.75
C SER A 459 27.12 14.29 -6.61
N ALA A 460 27.95 14.62 -5.61
CA ALA A 460 27.55 15.48 -4.50
C ALA A 460 27.03 16.89 -4.92
N GLN A 461 27.35 17.35 -6.13
CA GLN A 461 27.02 18.66 -6.67
C GLN A 461 25.61 18.76 -7.27
N PHE A 462 24.87 17.65 -7.38
CA PHE A 462 23.51 17.60 -7.92
C PHE A 462 23.33 17.96 -9.41
N THR A 463 24.38 18.36 -10.11
CA THR A 463 24.31 18.86 -11.49
C THR A 463 24.85 17.89 -12.55
N TYR A 464 25.63 16.88 -12.16
CA TYR A 464 26.17 15.86 -13.05
C TYR A 464 26.20 14.50 -12.35
N TRP A 465 26.64 13.46 -13.07
CA TRP A 465 26.87 12.12 -12.55
C TRP A 465 28.31 11.70 -12.82
N ASP A 466 28.93 11.03 -11.85
CA ASP A 466 30.22 10.40 -12.07
C ASP A 466 29.98 9.12 -12.89
N VAL A 467 30.86 8.84 -13.86
CA VAL A 467 30.76 7.65 -14.72
C VAL A 467 31.99 6.78 -14.51
N VAL A 468 31.78 5.54 -14.07
CA VAL A 468 32.83 4.51 -14.06
C VAL A 468 32.76 3.75 -15.39
N PRO A 469 33.80 3.84 -16.24
CA PRO A 469 33.75 3.27 -17.57
C PRO A 469 33.91 1.75 -17.56
N PRO A 470 33.41 1.07 -18.61
CA PRO A 470 33.65 -0.36 -18.82
C PRO A 470 35.11 -0.65 -19.19
N PRO A 471 35.59 -1.89 -18.94
CA PRO A 471 36.92 -2.31 -19.38
C PRO A 471 36.98 -2.44 -20.91
N LEU A 472 38.19 -2.25 -21.47
CA LEU A 472 38.44 -2.51 -22.89
C LEU A 472 38.76 -4.00 -23.13
N PRO A 473 38.39 -4.56 -24.30
CA PRO A 473 37.64 -3.93 -25.40
C PRO A 473 36.13 -3.84 -25.10
N ILE A 474 35.47 -2.80 -25.63
CA ILE A 474 34.02 -2.64 -25.51
C ILE A 474 33.31 -3.73 -26.34
N PRO A 475 32.31 -4.44 -25.79
CA PRO A 475 31.52 -5.42 -26.53
C PRO A 475 30.79 -4.82 -27.74
N GLU A 476 30.52 -5.64 -28.75
CA GLU A 476 29.66 -5.25 -29.87
C GLU A 476 28.25 -4.94 -29.35
N GLY A 477 27.77 -3.71 -29.58
CA GLY A 477 26.50 -3.20 -29.02
C GLY A 477 26.65 -2.39 -27.72
N GLY A 478 27.88 -2.17 -27.24
CA GLY A 478 28.16 -1.41 -26.02
C GLY A 478 28.11 -2.28 -24.75
N PHE A 479 28.66 -1.78 -23.65
CA PHE A 479 28.59 -2.45 -22.35
C PHE A 479 27.21 -2.30 -21.70
N GLY A 480 26.45 -1.28 -22.10
CA GLY A 480 25.19 -0.88 -21.48
C GLY A 480 25.38 -0.01 -20.24
N HIS A 481 24.33 0.69 -19.83
CA HIS A 481 24.37 1.58 -18.66
C HIS A 481 23.74 0.92 -17.44
N THR A 482 24.38 1.13 -16.29
CA THR A 482 23.78 0.88 -14.98
C THR A 482 23.72 2.18 -14.19
N VAL A 483 22.53 2.57 -13.70
CA VAL A 483 22.37 3.70 -12.79
C VAL A 483 22.21 3.17 -11.37
N PHE A 484 23.07 3.62 -10.45
CA PHE A 484 22.99 3.26 -9.05
C PHE A 484 22.49 4.43 -8.21
N PHE A 485 21.20 4.42 -7.85
CA PHE A 485 20.58 5.52 -7.14
C PHE A 485 19.37 5.09 -6.31
N LEU A 486 19.09 5.87 -5.26
CA LEU A 486 18.03 5.62 -4.31
C LEU A 486 16.63 5.71 -4.95
N ASN A 487 16.39 6.74 -5.76
CA ASN A 487 15.08 7.03 -6.34
C ASN A 487 14.86 6.26 -7.64
N LEU A 488 14.44 5.01 -7.49
CA LEU A 488 14.28 4.07 -8.60
C LEU A 488 13.23 4.50 -9.63
N GLY A 489 12.15 5.16 -9.20
CA GLY A 489 11.00 5.45 -10.05
C GLY A 489 11.31 6.47 -11.15
N MET A 490 11.68 7.68 -10.75
CA MET A 490 12.07 8.77 -11.62
C MET A 490 13.27 8.40 -12.49
N THR A 491 14.23 7.67 -11.93
CA THR A 491 15.41 7.23 -12.68
C THR A 491 15.01 6.25 -13.77
N SER A 492 14.32 5.17 -13.44
CA SER A 492 14.00 4.10 -14.38
C SER A 492 12.93 4.47 -15.42
N MET A 493 12.03 5.38 -15.10
CA MET A 493 10.98 5.79 -16.04
C MET A 493 11.45 6.81 -17.07
N ASN A 494 12.54 7.55 -16.80
CA ASN A 494 13.12 8.50 -17.74
C ASN A 494 14.21 7.90 -18.66
N VAL A 495 14.44 6.58 -18.60
CA VAL A 495 15.43 5.87 -19.44
C VAL A 495 14.82 4.68 -20.20
N GLY A 496 15.58 4.14 -21.15
CA GLY A 496 15.25 2.93 -21.91
C GLY A 496 15.15 1.66 -21.03
N LEU A 497 14.52 0.60 -21.55
CA LEU A 497 14.40 -0.69 -20.83
C LEU A 497 15.73 -1.47 -20.77
N ASP A 498 16.66 -1.11 -21.63
CA ASP A 498 18.04 -1.57 -21.75
C ASP A 498 18.97 -0.97 -20.68
N VAL A 499 18.63 0.18 -20.11
CA VAL A 499 19.36 0.76 -18.96
C VAL A 499 18.97 0.03 -17.68
N ARG A 500 19.96 -0.56 -17.01
CA ARG A 500 19.77 -1.22 -15.71
C ARG A 500 19.72 -0.16 -14.60
N VAL A 501 18.78 -0.27 -13.68
CA VAL A 501 18.65 0.66 -12.54
C VAL A 501 18.61 -0.12 -11.24
N ILE A 502 19.48 0.24 -10.31
CA ILE A 502 19.67 -0.43 -9.02
C ILE A 502 19.84 0.59 -7.90
N ASP A 503 19.63 0.17 -6.66
CA ASP A 503 19.65 1.05 -5.48
C ASP A 503 20.43 0.45 -4.32
N GLN A 504 20.94 1.32 -3.44
CA GLN A 504 21.72 0.91 -2.27
C GLN A 504 20.88 0.27 -1.14
N MET A 505 19.55 0.36 -1.18
CA MET A 505 18.65 -0.27 -0.20
C MET A 505 18.28 -1.70 -0.61
N GLY A 506 18.44 -2.01 -1.90
CA GLY A 506 18.16 -3.29 -2.50
C GLY A 506 16.70 -3.53 -2.85
N LEU A 507 15.94 -2.50 -3.20
CA LEU A 507 14.61 -2.71 -3.79
C LEU A 507 14.71 -3.43 -5.14
N ALA A 508 15.59 -2.97 -6.03
CA ALA A 508 15.86 -3.55 -7.34
C ALA A 508 17.16 -4.37 -7.40
N TYR A 509 18.01 -4.28 -6.37
CA TYR A 509 19.28 -4.99 -6.32
C TYR A 509 19.32 -6.04 -5.19
N PRO A 510 19.11 -7.34 -5.50
CA PRO A 510 19.06 -8.38 -4.48
C PRO A 510 20.31 -8.45 -3.62
N LEU A 511 21.52 -8.20 -4.15
CA LEU A 511 22.73 -8.16 -3.33
C LEU A 511 22.55 -7.13 -2.19
N ALA A 512 22.31 -5.85 -2.52
CA ALA A 512 22.06 -4.80 -1.54
C ALA A 512 20.91 -5.12 -0.57
N SER A 513 19.89 -5.86 -1.02
CA SER A 513 18.73 -6.20 -0.19
C SER A 513 19.10 -7.10 1.00
N HIS A 514 20.19 -7.86 0.89
CA HIS A 514 20.65 -8.79 1.92
C HIS A 514 21.72 -8.20 2.85
N THR A 515 22.04 -6.89 2.74
CA THR A 515 22.85 -6.25 3.80
C THR A 515 22.05 -6.15 5.09
N GLU A 516 22.76 -6.06 6.21
CA GLU A 516 22.15 -5.72 7.50
C GLU A 516 21.61 -4.29 7.53
N ARG A 517 20.66 -4.05 8.43
CA ARG A 517 20.13 -2.71 8.68
C ARG A 517 21.11 -1.85 9.46
N LEU A 518 21.05 -0.56 9.20
CA LEU A 518 21.64 0.47 10.02
C LEU A 518 20.72 0.75 11.21
N GLU A 519 21.22 0.57 12.43
CA GLU A 519 20.44 0.67 13.69
C GLU A 519 19.65 1.99 13.80
N ASN A 520 20.25 3.10 13.37
CA ASN A 520 19.67 4.44 13.40
C ASN A 520 19.31 4.98 12.00
N GLY A 521 19.15 4.10 11.01
CA GLY A 521 18.74 4.47 9.67
C GLY A 521 17.27 4.94 9.61
N ARG A 522 16.97 5.83 8.67
CA ARG A 522 15.60 6.26 8.37
C ARG A 522 14.77 5.06 7.94
N ILE A 523 13.57 4.87 8.49
CA ILE A 523 12.70 3.74 8.11
C ILE A 523 12.48 3.71 6.59
N GLY A 524 12.61 2.51 6.01
CA GLY A 524 12.52 2.29 4.56
C GLY A 524 13.78 2.69 3.78
N HIS A 525 14.75 3.32 4.45
CA HIS A 525 16.03 3.78 3.92
C HIS A 525 17.19 3.44 4.89
N ASP A 526 17.08 2.30 5.57
CA ASP A 526 17.97 1.88 6.65
C ASP A 526 18.87 0.70 6.27
N LYS A 527 19.18 0.55 4.97
CA LYS A 527 20.27 -0.26 4.45
C LYS A 527 21.21 0.64 3.66
N ASN A 528 22.43 0.20 3.33
CA ASN A 528 23.29 1.00 2.45
C ASN A 528 24.44 0.15 1.93
N LEU A 529 24.30 -0.38 0.72
CA LEU A 529 25.42 -1.00 0.01
C LEU A 529 26.30 0.07 -0.64
N TYR A 530 27.62 -0.07 -0.50
CA TYR A 530 28.58 0.87 -1.07
C TYR A 530 28.71 0.69 -2.60
N PRO A 531 28.96 1.78 -3.35
CA PRO A 531 29.11 1.72 -4.81
C PRO A 531 30.27 0.83 -5.27
N ASP A 532 31.27 0.59 -4.43
CA ASP A 532 32.42 -0.28 -4.70
C ASP A 532 32.00 -1.71 -5.05
N TRP A 533 30.94 -2.20 -4.39
CA TRP A 533 30.33 -3.50 -4.71
C TRP A 533 29.71 -3.53 -6.10
N VAL A 534 29.19 -2.40 -6.58
CA VAL A 534 28.59 -2.30 -7.91
C VAL A 534 29.67 -2.27 -8.98
N VAL A 535 30.77 -1.55 -8.74
CA VAL A 535 31.96 -1.57 -9.60
C VAL A 535 32.51 -2.99 -9.71
N ALA A 536 32.63 -3.70 -8.57
CA ALA A 536 33.07 -5.08 -8.52
C ALA A 536 32.11 -6.06 -9.23
N ASP A 537 30.81 -5.96 -8.94
CA ASP A 537 29.77 -6.83 -9.51
C ASP A 537 29.63 -6.69 -11.04
N LEU A 538 29.85 -5.48 -11.55
CA LEU A 538 29.82 -5.20 -12.98
C LEU A 538 31.17 -5.48 -13.67
N GLY A 539 32.27 -5.64 -12.93
CA GLY A 539 33.61 -5.80 -13.50
C GLY A 539 34.11 -4.55 -14.24
N LEU A 540 33.81 -3.36 -13.69
CA LEU A 540 34.21 -2.07 -14.28
C LEU A 540 35.66 -1.70 -13.97
N VAL A 541 36.15 -0.62 -14.59
CA VAL A 541 37.50 -0.11 -14.35
C VAL A 541 37.63 0.38 -12.90
N ALA A 542 38.39 -0.35 -12.09
CA ALA A 542 38.49 -0.18 -10.65
C ALA A 542 39.71 0.63 -10.19
N VAL A 543 40.28 1.47 -11.05
CA VAL A 543 41.53 2.22 -10.77
C VAL A 543 41.40 3.70 -11.08
N HIS A 544 42.09 4.53 -10.32
CA HIS A 544 42.18 5.96 -10.61
C HIS A 544 42.97 6.23 -11.90
N PRO A 545 42.62 7.26 -12.69
CA PRO A 545 41.61 8.30 -12.43
C PRO A 545 40.20 7.96 -12.93
N TYR A 546 39.96 6.74 -13.41
CA TYR A 546 38.64 6.32 -13.94
C TYR A 546 37.64 5.99 -12.84
N LEU A 547 38.13 5.45 -11.71
CA LEU A 547 37.37 5.34 -10.49
C LEU A 547 37.20 6.74 -9.86
N PRO A 548 36.00 7.13 -9.41
CA PRO A 548 35.78 8.41 -8.74
C PRO A 548 36.67 8.56 -7.51
N TRP A 549 37.24 9.76 -7.34
CA TRP A 549 38.29 10.05 -6.34
C TRP A 549 37.92 9.73 -4.88
N TYR A 550 36.63 9.63 -4.58
CA TYR A 550 36.09 9.34 -3.24
C TYR A 550 35.90 7.84 -2.98
N MET A 551 36.18 6.98 -3.96
CA MET A 551 36.10 5.52 -3.86
C MET A 551 37.50 4.92 -3.66
N ASP A 552 37.54 3.72 -3.09
CA ASP A 552 38.78 3.06 -2.71
C ASP A 552 39.04 1.83 -3.60
N GLU A 553 40.18 1.79 -4.28
CA GLU A 553 40.58 0.68 -5.15
C GLU A 553 40.71 -0.64 -4.36
N ASP A 554 41.13 -0.56 -3.09
CA ASP A 554 41.28 -1.72 -2.21
C ASP A 554 39.92 -2.29 -1.83
N TRP A 555 38.91 -1.45 -1.60
CA TRP A 555 37.54 -1.90 -1.33
C TRP A 555 36.91 -2.59 -2.53
N VAL A 556 37.15 -2.10 -3.75
CA VAL A 556 36.68 -2.78 -4.96
C VAL A 556 37.37 -4.14 -5.12
N THR A 557 38.67 -4.21 -4.86
CA THR A 557 39.46 -5.45 -4.92
C THR A 557 38.97 -6.49 -3.90
N GLU A 558 38.72 -6.07 -2.65
CA GLU A 558 38.14 -6.93 -1.63
C GLU A 558 36.70 -7.37 -2.02
N ALA A 559 35.89 -6.47 -2.57
CA ALA A 559 34.52 -6.79 -2.99
C ALA A 559 34.51 -7.83 -4.12
N GLN A 560 35.45 -7.74 -5.07
CA GLN A 560 35.61 -8.74 -6.13
C GLN A 560 35.88 -10.14 -5.55
N VAL A 561 36.76 -10.25 -4.55
CA VAL A 561 37.00 -11.52 -3.84
C VAL A 561 35.75 -11.95 -3.09
N ALA A 562 35.13 -11.07 -2.32
CA ALA A 562 33.95 -11.37 -1.51
C ALA A 562 32.77 -11.90 -2.36
N LEU A 563 32.58 -11.36 -3.56
CA LEU A 563 31.56 -11.83 -4.51
C LEU A 563 31.75 -13.29 -4.93
N THR A 564 32.97 -13.86 -4.83
CA THR A 564 33.22 -15.28 -5.15
C THR A 564 32.67 -16.25 -4.09
N CYS A 565 32.16 -15.74 -2.96
CA CYS A 565 31.54 -16.56 -1.92
C CYS A 565 30.44 -17.47 -2.51
N PRO A 566 30.47 -18.79 -2.26
CA PRO A 566 29.54 -19.73 -2.88
C PRO A 566 28.06 -19.40 -2.66
N ASP A 567 27.69 -18.95 -1.46
CA ASP A 567 26.32 -18.57 -1.14
C ASP A 567 25.90 -17.26 -1.83
N THR A 568 26.82 -16.30 -1.99
CA THR A 568 26.60 -15.10 -2.82
C THR A 568 26.36 -15.50 -4.28
N GLN A 569 27.20 -16.36 -4.84
CA GLN A 569 27.06 -16.84 -6.22
C GLN A 569 25.75 -17.60 -6.45
N GLU A 570 25.32 -18.42 -5.48
CA GLU A 570 24.03 -19.10 -5.54
C GLU A 570 22.87 -18.08 -5.52
N LEU A 571 22.92 -17.05 -4.66
CA LEU A 571 21.93 -15.98 -4.66
C LEU A 571 21.90 -15.26 -6.01
N LEU A 572 23.05 -14.82 -6.53
CA LEU A 572 23.14 -14.12 -7.83
C LEU A 572 22.58 -14.99 -8.97
N THR A 573 22.90 -16.28 -8.97
CA THR A 573 22.40 -17.26 -9.95
C THR A 573 20.88 -17.37 -9.90
N SER A 574 20.28 -17.33 -8.70
CA SER A 574 18.83 -17.51 -8.53
C SER A 574 17.98 -16.54 -9.36
N TYR A 575 18.43 -15.28 -9.51
CA TYR A 575 17.68 -14.23 -10.20
C TYR A 575 18.28 -13.79 -11.55
N ARG A 576 19.58 -14.01 -11.81
CA ARG A 576 20.25 -13.59 -13.07
C ARG A 576 20.35 -14.68 -14.13
N ALA A 577 20.55 -15.94 -13.74
CA ALA A 577 20.74 -17.02 -14.72
C ALA A 577 19.45 -17.25 -15.53
N PRO A 578 19.49 -17.73 -16.78
CA PRO A 578 18.28 -18.06 -17.54
C PRO A 578 17.37 -19.03 -16.77
N LEU A 579 16.06 -18.77 -16.75
CA LEU A 579 15.10 -19.57 -15.99
C LEU A 579 14.85 -20.93 -16.67
N THR A 580 15.59 -21.95 -16.27
CA THR A 580 15.33 -23.35 -16.64
C THR A 580 14.34 -23.99 -15.68
N LYS A 581 13.79 -25.17 -16.03
CA LYS A 581 12.96 -25.97 -15.13
C LYS A 581 13.70 -26.33 -13.83
N ASP A 582 14.97 -26.69 -13.95
CA ASP A 582 15.80 -27.05 -12.80
C ASP A 582 16.06 -25.85 -11.89
N LEU A 583 16.32 -24.67 -12.48
CA LEU A 583 16.48 -23.43 -11.71
C LEU A 583 15.18 -23.05 -11.02
N PHE A 584 14.02 -23.17 -11.68
CA PHE A 584 12.72 -22.92 -11.06
C PHE A 584 12.48 -23.82 -9.85
N VAL A 585 12.73 -25.13 -9.98
CA VAL A 585 12.55 -26.08 -8.87
C VAL A 585 13.55 -25.82 -7.75
N ARG A 586 14.80 -25.47 -8.08
CA ARG A 586 15.83 -25.08 -7.11
C ARG A 586 15.40 -23.83 -6.34
N ASN A 587 14.98 -22.79 -7.05
CA ASN A 587 14.48 -21.53 -6.48
C ASN A 587 13.31 -21.77 -5.54
N PHE A 588 12.33 -22.57 -5.97
CA PHE A 588 11.20 -22.94 -5.13
C PHE A 588 11.64 -23.63 -3.82
N LYS A 589 12.57 -24.59 -3.90
CA LYS A 589 13.07 -25.32 -2.73
C LYS A 589 13.93 -24.46 -1.80
N ARG A 590 14.74 -23.54 -2.37
CA ARG A 590 15.70 -22.71 -1.63
C ARG A 590 15.18 -21.32 -1.29
N SER A 591 13.94 -20.98 -1.60
CA SER A 591 13.45 -19.60 -1.43
C SER A 591 13.58 -19.08 0.01
N LEU A 592 13.36 -19.94 1.01
CA LEU A 592 13.55 -19.58 2.43
C LEU A 592 15.02 -19.36 2.78
N PHE A 593 15.93 -20.12 2.16
CA PHE A 593 17.38 -19.90 2.31
C PHE A 593 17.78 -18.56 1.72
N TYR A 594 17.33 -18.24 0.49
CA TYR A 594 17.62 -16.95 -0.14
C TYR A 594 17.07 -15.78 0.69
N ALA A 595 15.83 -15.88 1.15
CA ALA A 595 15.22 -14.87 2.02
C ALA A 595 15.97 -14.64 3.34
N GLY A 596 16.56 -15.70 3.90
CA GLY A 596 17.35 -15.66 5.13
C GLY A 596 18.82 -15.32 4.94
N TYR A 597 19.33 -15.34 3.71
CA TYR A 597 20.71 -15.00 3.40
C TYR A 597 21.02 -13.57 3.85
N ARG A 598 22.18 -13.33 4.43
CA ARG A 598 22.65 -11.99 4.78
C ARG A 598 24.09 -11.88 4.37
N PHE A 599 24.55 -10.66 4.11
CA PHE A 599 25.97 -10.42 3.88
C PHE A 599 26.47 -9.11 4.44
N ASP A 600 27.77 -9.08 4.75
CA ASP A 600 28.39 -7.88 5.29
C ASP A 600 28.71 -6.93 4.14
N ARG A 601 28.25 -5.68 4.29
CA ARG A 601 28.50 -4.62 3.32
C ARG A 601 29.95 -4.14 3.33
N VAL A 602 30.74 -4.46 4.35
CA VAL A 602 32.18 -4.20 4.40
C VAL A 602 32.90 -5.41 3.81
N PRO A 603 33.54 -5.28 2.64
CA PRO A 603 34.12 -6.41 1.91
C PRO A 603 35.05 -7.30 2.73
N LYS A 604 35.97 -6.70 3.50
CA LYS A 604 36.85 -7.42 4.44
C LYS A 604 36.13 -8.40 5.36
N TYR A 605 35.00 -8.00 5.96
CA TYR A 605 34.26 -8.86 6.88
C TYR A 605 33.50 -9.95 6.14
N GLU A 606 33.06 -9.68 4.91
CA GLU A 606 32.43 -10.69 4.06
C GLU A 606 33.43 -11.76 3.59
N ILE A 607 34.66 -11.38 3.22
CA ILE A 607 35.76 -12.33 2.94
C ILE A 607 35.98 -13.24 4.13
N GLN A 608 36.07 -12.67 5.34
CA GLN A 608 36.25 -13.44 6.58
C GLN A 608 35.07 -14.39 6.84
N ARG A 609 33.84 -13.91 6.66
CA ARG A 609 32.61 -14.70 6.85
C ARG A 609 32.55 -15.89 5.88
N CYS A 610 33.06 -15.72 4.67
CA CYS A 610 33.08 -16.75 3.63
C CYS A 610 34.36 -17.60 3.61
N ASP A 611 35.29 -17.39 4.55
CA ASP A 611 36.59 -18.08 4.63
C ASP A 611 37.38 -18.02 3.31
N LEU A 612 37.38 -16.85 2.68
CA LEU A 612 38.07 -16.60 1.41
C LEU A 612 39.49 -16.07 1.66
N PRO A 613 40.45 -16.36 0.77
CA PRO A 613 41.79 -15.79 0.86
C PRO A 613 41.72 -14.27 0.66
N ALA A 614 42.39 -13.51 1.53
CA ALA A 614 42.48 -12.06 1.37
C ALA A 614 43.26 -11.71 0.08
N PRO A 615 42.83 -10.68 -0.67
CA PRO A 615 43.58 -10.20 -1.83
C PRO A 615 44.86 -9.47 -1.39
N ILE A 616 45.78 -9.27 -2.35
CA ILE A 616 46.89 -8.34 -2.19
C ILE A 616 46.36 -6.94 -2.49
N LEU A 617 46.43 -6.04 -1.51
CA LEU A 617 45.95 -4.68 -1.63
C LEU A 617 47.00 -3.76 -2.24
N LYS A 618 46.56 -2.69 -2.90
CA LYS A 618 47.45 -1.68 -3.45
C LYS A 618 48.12 -0.87 -2.35
N ALA A 619 47.44 -0.63 -1.22
CA ALA A 619 48.08 0.01 -0.06
C ALA A 619 49.19 -0.83 0.58
N ASP A 620 49.23 -2.14 0.33
CA ASP A 620 50.24 -3.06 0.84
C ASP A 620 51.43 -3.25 -0.13
N ASN A 621 51.36 -2.67 -1.32
CA ASN A 621 52.42 -2.64 -2.34
C ASN A 621 53.12 -1.27 -2.37
#